data_AF-J3MF77-F1
#
_entry.id   AF-J3MF77-F1
#
_cell.length_a   1.000
_cell.length_b   1.000
_cell.length_c   1.000
_cell.angle_alpha   90.00
_cell.angle_beta   90.00
_cell.angle_gamma   90.00
#
_symmetry.space_group_name_H-M   'P 1'
#
loop_
_entity.id
_entity.type
_entity.pdbx_description
1 polymer ?
#
loop_
_entity_poly.entity_id
_entity_poly.type
_entity_poly.pdbx_seq_one_letter_code
_entity_poly.pdbx_strand_id
1 'polypeptide(L)'
;MEQWLPLFRYLLASPAPNAAAFSSSSSGDVQCPSSPPTAAALLRLLLSPVPTLPASDPPAVLFQTLPPFVQSQALSFLASSVSLLDPALVRSLATRVLSAPSGRHDFWARRGARHLLDGLSQGGGVDAPGDSLDEFHEPPPWLKEAAARTRPSLPWLPLEWRSVNASNVSSGGDGFDKVGLESLVLEKEEDSEMQEAECVPSLSAPSLGTQSLHRALALQKEILMAESILVAQRAAKDLQQLCVESGNAEAVLSIVQPWKADDDTVRVLLSSLVLDGDGMRGKEPALMLCSLFLPKLLNLQRPVSSVLLAAALDLCKRHPAAALEAVLFPLVLRKEGLTVPQCDVVTRIVKDGMHPLHVTAFCHRLLSGDEKERIPICMPEHQENIGSNLVWTESLFALLYSILNQDICLTPSTMENLVSVMDEMASKFSKSLKFGNFLLCFISKCWRESKIHRVLLEGAAEKTDTFLTKAILAKLRTAN
;
A
#
# COMPACT_ATOMS: atom_id res chain seq x y z
N MET A 1 21.90 -13.18 26.33
CA MET A 1 21.60 -11.85 25.75
C MET A 1 22.81 -11.20 25.08
N GLU A 2 24.04 -11.42 25.55
CA GLU A 2 25.24 -10.81 24.94
C GLU A 2 25.47 -11.17 23.46
N GLN A 3 25.14 -12.41 23.05
CA GLN A 3 25.22 -12.84 21.65
C GLN A 3 24.24 -12.11 20.72
N TRP A 4 23.20 -11.50 21.27
CA TRP A 4 22.18 -10.79 20.50
C TRP A 4 22.45 -9.28 20.41
N LEU A 5 23.27 -8.72 21.29
CA LEU A 5 23.54 -7.28 21.36
C LEU A 5 24.05 -6.67 20.04
N PRO A 6 24.99 -7.31 19.31
CA PRO A 6 25.42 -6.81 18.01
C PRO A 6 24.31 -6.83 16.95
N LEU A 7 23.46 -7.86 16.98
CA LEU A 7 22.38 -8.10 16.01
C LEU A 7 21.19 -7.17 16.26
N PHE A 8 20.80 -6.95 17.52
CA PHE A 8 19.78 -5.97 17.90
C PHE A 8 20.22 -4.53 17.59
N ARG A 9 21.48 -4.16 17.89
CA ARG A 9 22.02 -2.83 17.54
C ARG A 9 21.95 -2.56 16.05
N TYR A 10 22.11 -3.59 15.23
CA TYR A 10 22.08 -3.48 13.77
C TYR A 10 20.65 -3.45 13.19
N LEU A 11 19.78 -4.37 13.60
CA LEU A 11 18.38 -4.44 13.14
C LEU A 11 17.55 -3.22 13.58
N LEU A 12 17.90 -2.60 14.70
CA LEU A 12 17.26 -1.37 15.18
C LEU A 12 17.81 -0.10 14.53
N ALA A 13 19.03 -0.13 13.97
CA ALA A 13 19.65 1.03 13.30
C ALA A 13 19.33 1.12 11.80
N SER A 14 18.78 0.07 11.19
CA SER A 14 18.47 0.01 9.76
C SER A 14 16.95 -0.11 9.54
N PRO A 15 16.27 0.94 9.02
CA PRO A 15 14.81 0.95 8.85
C PRO A 15 14.27 -0.09 7.85
N ALA A 16 15.11 -0.53 6.92
CA ALA A 16 14.82 -1.61 5.97
C ALA A 16 16.16 -2.24 5.54
N PRO A 17 16.53 -3.46 5.99
CA PRO A 17 17.82 -4.04 5.66
C PRO A 17 17.80 -4.60 4.23
N ASN A 18 18.15 -3.76 3.26
CA ASN A 18 18.39 -4.17 1.88
C ASN A 18 19.83 -4.70 1.77
N ALA A 19 20.02 -5.89 1.17
CA ALA A 19 21.34 -6.54 1.00
C ALA A 19 22.39 -5.68 0.27
N ALA A 20 21.99 -4.61 -0.41
CA ALA A 20 22.87 -3.66 -1.08
C ALA A 20 23.81 -2.89 -0.12
N ALA A 21 23.48 -2.77 1.17
CA ALA A 21 24.35 -2.13 2.17
C ALA A 21 25.60 -2.95 2.52
N PHE A 22 25.67 -4.23 2.13
CA PHE A 22 26.70 -5.18 2.56
C PHE A 22 27.81 -5.44 1.54
N SER A 23 27.70 -4.94 0.30
CA SER A 23 28.71 -5.21 -0.74
C SER A 23 29.88 -4.22 -0.75
N SER A 24 29.85 -3.17 0.06
CA SER A 24 30.88 -2.12 0.11
C SER A 24 31.53 -2.05 1.49
N SER A 25 32.24 -3.11 1.87
CA SER A 25 33.18 -3.09 3.00
C SER A 25 34.24 -4.19 2.81
N SER A 26 35.12 -3.99 1.84
CA SER A 26 36.34 -4.78 1.69
C SER A 26 37.44 -3.91 1.07
N SER A 27 38.02 -3.02 1.89
CA SER A 27 39.45 -2.67 1.84
C SER A 27 39.79 -1.64 2.92
N GLY A 28 40.78 -1.97 3.75
CA GLY A 28 41.60 -0.99 4.50
C GLY A 28 41.29 -0.80 5.98
N ASP A 29 41.91 -1.63 6.83
CA ASP A 29 42.44 -1.37 8.18
C ASP A 29 41.80 -0.33 9.12
N VAL A 30 41.27 -0.80 10.26
CA VAL A 30 41.79 -0.63 11.64
C VAL A 30 40.71 -1.10 12.63
N GLN A 31 41.15 -1.82 13.67
CA GLN A 31 40.39 -2.55 14.70
C GLN A 31 39.13 -1.85 15.25
N CYS A 32 37.95 -2.42 14.96
CA CYS A 32 36.69 -2.29 15.70
C CYS A 32 35.91 -3.62 15.53
N PRO A 33 35.24 -4.18 16.56
CA PRO A 33 34.41 -5.37 16.40
C PRO A 33 33.05 -4.96 15.82
N SER A 34 33.04 -4.53 14.55
CA SER A 34 31.88 -3.90 13.91
C SER A 34 31.60 -4.41 12.49
N SER A 35 31.93 -5.66 12.20
CA SER A 35 31.39 -6.33 11.01
C SER A 35 30.10 -7.10 11.39
N PRO A 36 28.94 -6.81 10.76
CA PRO A 36 27.72 -7.59 11.01
C PRO A 36 27.91 -9.07 10.64
N PRO A 37 27.23 -10.01 11.31
CA PRO A 37 27.31 -11.43 10.95
C PRO A 37 26.79 -11.64 9.53
N THR A 38 27.49 -12.47 8.75
CA THR A 38 27.03 -12.87 7.41
C THR A 38 25.65 -13.53 7.50
N ALA A 39 24.83 -13.43 6.44
CA ALA A 39 23.50 -14.03 6.43
C ALA A 39 23.52 -15.53 6.79
N ALA A 40 24.57 -16.24 6.37
CA ALA A 40 24.79 -17.65 6.73
C ALA A 40 25.10 -17.87 8.22
N ALA A 41 25.86 -16.98 8.86
CA ALA A 41 26.11 -17.03 10.29
C ALA A 41 24.85 -16.70 11.10
N LEU A 42 24.04 -15.75 10.63
CA LEU A 42 22.75 -15.41 11.22
C LEU A 42 21.77 -16.59 11.12
N LEU A 43 21.65 -17.24 9.96
CA LEU A 43 20.81 -18.43 9.79
C LEU A 43 21.21 -19.57 10.75
N ARG A 44 22.51 -19.84 10.90
CA ARG A 44 23.03 -20.85 11.83
C ARG A 44 22.77 -20.48 13.30
N LEU A 45 22.89 -19.20 13.65
CA LEU A 45 22.58 -18.71 14.99
C LEU A 45 21.09 -18.86 15.30
N LEU A 46 20.20 -18.49 14.37
CA LEU A 46 18.75 -18.62 14.54
C LEU A 46 18.29 -20.07 14.69
N LEU A 47 19.00 -21.01 14.06
CA LEU A 47 18.74 -22.46 14.14
C LEU A 47 19.44 -23.14 15.33
N SER A 48 20.28 -22.43 16.09
CA SER A 48 20.97 -23.01 17.24
C SER A 48 19.99 -23.29 18.40
N PRO A 49 20.23 -24.36 19.19
CA PRO A 49 19.33 -24.78 20.25
C PRO A 49 19.34 -23.80 21.43
N VAL A 50 18.17 -23.60 22.06
CA VAL A 50 18.04 -22.77 23.25
C VAL A 50 18.64 -23.51 24.47
N PRO A 51 19.64 -22.97 25.20
CA PRO A 51 20.29 -23.67 26.30
C PRO A 51 19.43 -23.92 27.55
N THR A 52 18.28 -23.25 27.66
CA THR A 52 17.54 -23.08 28.94
C THR A 52 16.12 -23.65 28.95
N LEU A 53 15.70 -24.38 27.90
CA LEU A 53 14.36 -24.98 27.83
C LEU A 53 14.45 -26.52 27.85
N PRO A 54 13.49 -27.23 28.48
CA PRO A 54 13.48 -28.68 28.50
C PRO A 54 13.38 -29.24 27.07
N ALA A 55 13.92 -30.43 26.85
CA ALA A 55 13.97 -31.10 25.55
C ALA A 55 12.55 -31.24 24.96
N SER A 56 12.20 -30.30 24.08
CA SER A 56 11.03 -30.36 23.20
C SER A 56 11.45 -31.04 21.91
N ASP A 57 10.58 -31.85 21.32
CA ASP A 57 10.83 -32.50 20.03
C ASP A 57 9.87 -31.88 18.99
N PRO A 58 10.36 -31.11 17.98
CA PRO A 58 11.76 -30.76 17.72
C PRO A 58 12.34 -29.69 18.68
N PRO A 59 13.67 -29.60 18.83
CA PRO A 59 14.34 -28.71 19.79
C PRO A 59 14.00 -27.25 19.53
N ALA A 60 13.68 -26.54 20.62
CA ALA A 60 13.44 -25.09 20.59
C ALA A 60 14.71 -24.39 20.10
N VAL A 61 14.55 -23.53 19.10
CA VAL A 61 15.67 -22.79 18.51
C VAL A 61 15.64 -21.33 18.91
N LEU A 62 16.81 -20.70 18.89
CA LEU A 62 17.00 -19.31 19.28
C LEU A 62 16.05 -18.33 18.57
N PHE A 63 15.65 -18.62 17.31
CA PHE A 63 14.64 -17.85 16.59
C PHE A 63 13.35 -17.61 17.40
N GLN A 64 12.89 -18.62 18.14
CA GLN A 64 11.64 -18.54 18.91
C GLN A 64 11.74 -17.65 20.15
N THR A 65 12.97 -17.35 20.59
CA THR A 65 13.22 -16.47 21.74
C THR A 65 13.27 -14.99 21.36
N LEU A 66 13.21 -14.68 20.07
CA LEU A 66 13.24 -13.31 19.56
C LEU A 66 11.87 -12.63 19.71
N PRO A 67 11.83 -11.31 19.97
CA PRO A 67 10.61 -10.53 19.84
C PRO A 67 10.01 -10.64 18.41
N PRO A 68 8.68 -10.59 18.25
CA PRO A 68 8.02 -10.81 16.95
C PRO A 68 8.51 -9.87 15.83
N PHE A 69 8.73 -8.59 16.15
CA PHE A 69 9.33 -7.63 15.22
C PHE A 69 10.70 -8.09 14.70
N VAL A 70 11.55 -8.59 15.59
CA VAL A 70 12.90 -9.03 15.23
C VAL A 70 12.89 -10.37 14.49
N GLN A 71 11.92 -11.24 14.77
CA GLN A 71 11.65 -12.42 13.96
C GLN A 71 11.32 -12.02 12.51
N SER A 72 10.42 -11.06 12.30
CA SER A 72 10.02 -10.60 10.97
C SER A 72 11.18 -9.93 10.20
N GLN A 73 11.96 -9.08 10.86
CA GLN A 73 13.12 -8.42 10.26
C GLN A 73 14.23 -9.43 9.90
N ALA A 74 14.47 -10.43 10.76
CA ALA A 74 15.46 -11.46 10.50
C ALA A 74 15.07 -12.32 9.28
N LEU A 75 13.80 -12.69 9.15
CA LEU A 75 13.32 -13.46 7.99
C LEU A 75 13.36 -12.63 6.70
N SER A 76 12.98 -11.35 6.75
CA SER A 76 13.10 -10.42 5.61
C SER A 76 14.55 -10.26 5.16
N PHE A 77 15.47 -10.11 6.12
CA PHE A 77 16.90 -10.05 5.84
C PHE A 77 17.41 -11.34 5.17
N LEU A 78 17.03 -12.51 5.70
CA LEU A 78 17.40 -13.80 5.09
C LEU A 78 16.82 -13.97 3.68
N ALA A 79 15.60 -13.46 3.43
CA ALA A 79 14.97 -13.53 2.11
C ALA A 79 15.72 -12.71 1.06
N SER A 80 16.26 -11.55 1.45
CA SER A 80 17.09 -10.73 0.57
C SER A 80 18.43 -11.38 0.18
N SER A 81 18.87 -12.39 0.93
CA SER A 81 20.15 -13.08 0.76
C SER A 81 19.99 -14.57 0.43
N VAL A 82 18.79 -15.01 0.04
CA VAL A 82 18.44 -16.43 -0.08
C VAL A 82 19.33 -17.21 -1.05
N SER A 83 19.82 -16.55 -2.11
CA SER A 83 20.73 -17.13 -3.12
C SER A 83 22.12 -17.47 -2.58
N LEU A 84 22.50 -16.92 -1.43
CA LEU A 84 23.80 -17.12 -0.78
C LEU A 84 23.71 -18.07 0.43
N LEU A 85 22.52 -18.60 0.74
CA LEU A 85 22.24 -19.42 1.91
C LEU A 85 22.07 -20.89 1.54
N ASP A 86 22.35 -21.78 2.49
CA ASP A 86 22.10 -23.21 2.33
C ASP A 86 20.57 -23.48 2.26
N PRO A 87 20.05 -23.98 1.12
CA PRO A 87 18.62 -24.24 0.93
C PRO A 87 18.00 -25.18 1.96
N ALA A 88 18.79 -26.14 2.49
CA ALA A 88 18.30 -27.09 3.49
C ALA A 88 18.04 -26.40 4.83
N LEU A 89 18.92 -25.49 5.23
CA LEU A 89 18.80 -24.72 6.49
C LEU A 89 17.69 -23.68 6.40
N VAL A 90 17.54 -23.00 5.25
CA VAL A 90 16.44 -22.05 5.02
C VAL A 90 15.08 -22.77 5.07
N ARG A 91 14.97 -23.91 4.37
CA ARG A 91 13.75 -24.74 4.40
C ARG A 91 13.45 -25.26 5.81
N SER A 92 14.47 -25.66 6.57
CA SER A 92 14.32 -26.09 7.97
C SER A 92 13.78 -24.97 8.87
N LEU A 93 14.31 -23.75 8.76
CA LEU A 93 13.82 -22.61 9.53
C LEU A 93 12.36 -22.28 9.16
N ALA A 94 12.06 -22.16 7.87
CA ALA A 94 10.75 -21.75 7.40
C ALA A 94 9.66 -22.80 7.72
N THR A 95 9.93 -24.08 7.48
CA THR A 95 8.98 -25.17 7.84
C THR A 95 8.72 -25.23 9.34
N ARG A 96 9.71 -24.92 10.19
CA ARG A 96 9.53 -24.88 11.65
C ARG A 96 8.65 -23.71 12.12
N VAL A 97 8.72 -22.57 11.42
CA VAL A 97 7.83 -21.42 11.69
C VAL A 97 6.40 -21.71 11.23
N LEU A 98 6.23 -22.39 10.09
CA LEU A 98 4.92 -22.69 9.50
C LEU A 98 4.22 -23.90 10.15
N SER A 99 4.97 -24.87 10.68
CA SER A 99 4.42 -26.02 11.42
C SER A 99 4.15 -25.75 12.90
N ALA A 100 4.49 -24.54 13.38
CA ALA A 100 4.22 -24.16 14.76
C ALA A 100 2.71 -23.97 15.00
N PRO A 101 2.18 -24.36 16.18
CA PRO A 101 0.78 -24.15 16.51
C PRO A 101 0.40 -22.67 16.49
N SER A 102 -0.84 -22.39 16.07
CA SER A 102 -1.39 -21.04 15.92
C SER A 102 -1.17 -20.20 17.17
N GLY A 103 -0.68 -18.96 17.00
CA GLY A 103 -0.38 -18.03 18.09
C GLY A 103 1.06 -18.04 18.61
N ARG A 104 1.91 -19.01 18.20
CA ARG A 104 3.33 -19.03 18.60
C ARG A 104 4.21 -18.04 17.81
N HIS A 105 3.85 -17.78 16.56
CA HIS A 105 4.51 -16.80 15.69
C HIS A 105 3.46 -15.85 15.13
N ASP A 106 3.80 -14.57 15.07
CA ASP A 106 2.91 -13.56 14.51
C ASP A 106 2.74 -13.75 12.99
N PHE A 107 1.72 -13.09 12.44
CA PHE A 107 1.41 -13.14 11.01
C PHE A 107 2.62 -12.79 10.14
N TRP A 108 3.42 -11.81 10.54
CA TRP A 108 4.59 -11.34 9.78
C TRP A 108 5.75 -12.33 9.79
N ALA A 109 5.99 -13.04 10.89
CA ALA A 109 6.98 -14.12 10.93
C ALA A 109 6.53 -15.31 10.05
N ARG A 110 5.24 -15.68 10.08
CA ARG A 110 4.71 -16.74 9.20
C ARG A 110 4.77 -16.33 7.73
N ARG A 111 4.41 -15.09 7.39
CA ARG A 111 4.55 -14.54 6.03
C ARG A 111 6.01 -14.51 5.58
N GLY A 112 6.93 -14.01 6.42
CA GLY A 112 8.36 -14.02 6.13
C GLY A 112 8.92 -15.42 5.89
N ALA A 113 8.42 -16.43 6.61
CA ALA A 113 8.79 -17.82 6.40
C ALA A 113 8.26 -18.40 5.07
N ARG A 114 7.03 -18.05 4.66
CA ARG A 114 6.51 -18.41 3.31
C ARG A 114 7.36 -17.75 2.22
N HIS A 115 7.65 -16.46 2.36
CA HIS A 115 8.51 -15.70 1.44
C HIS A 115 9.92 -16.30 1.31
N LEU A 116 10.47 -16.84 2.40
CA LEU A 116 11.76 -17.56 2.35
C LEU A 116 11.69 -18.86 1.55
N LEU A 117 10.56 -19.59 1.60
CA LEU A 117 10.37 -20.81 0.80
C LEU A 117 10.14 -20.48 -0.67
N ASP A 118 9.39 -19.42 -0.97
CA ASP A 118 9.11 -18.97 -2.33
C ASP A 118 10.40 -18.59 -3.08
N GLY A 119 11.41 -18.08 -2.34
CA GLY A 119 12.74 -17.77 -2.87
C GLY A 119 13.63 -19.00 -3.15
N LEU A 120 13.24 -20.21 -2.74
CA LEU A 120 13.99 -21.45 -3.01
C LEU A 120 13.38 -22.16 -4.22
N SER A 121 13.93 -21.95 -5.43
CA SER A 121 13.51 -22.71 -6.62
C SER A 121 13.89 -24.20 -6.51
N GLN A 122 13.03 -25.02 -5.91
CA GLN A 122 12.73 -26.41 -6.28
C GLN A 122 11.62 -27.01 -5.39
N GLY A 123 10.72 -27.72 -6.06
CA GLY A 123 9.37 -28.12 -5.63
C GLY A 123 9.24 -28.83 -4.29
N GLY A 124 8.12 -28.55 -3.64
CA GLY A 124 7.69 -29.16 -2.39
C GLY A 124 6.67 -28.27 -1.69
N GLY A 125 5.50 -28.07 -2.31
CA GLY A 125 4.38 -27.37 -1.68
C GLY A 125 3.90 -28.15 -0.46
N VAL A 126 4.04 -27.55 0.72
CA VAL A 126 3.31 -27.99 1.91
C VAL A 126 2.08 -27.12 2.00
N ASP A 127 0.93 -27.67 1.60
CA ASP A 127 -0.37 -27.03 1.79
C ASP A 127 -0.68 -26.99 3.29
N ALA A 128 -0.51 -25.82 3.91
CA ALA A 128 -0.98 -25.54 5.25
C ALA A 128 -2.39 -24.90 5.19
N PRO A 129 -3.28 -25.21 6.16
CA PRO A 129 -4.67 -24.78 6.12
C PRO A 129 -4.76 -23.26 6.20
N GLY A 130 -5.68 -22.68 5.39
CA GLY A 130 -5.84 -21.25 5.20
C GLY A 130 -6.08 -20.51 6.51
N ASP A 131 -5.09 -19.70 6.92
CA ASP A 131 -5.27 -18.67 7.93
C ASP A 131 -6.28 -17.64 7.37
N SER A 132 -7.38 -17.43 8.08
CA SER A 132 -8.40 -16.44 7.76
C SER A 132 -7.81 -15.03 7.67
N LEU A 133 -8.19 -14.29 6.62
CA LEU A 133 -7.75 -12.93 6.26
C LEU A 133 -7.92 -11.86 7.35
N ASP A 134 -8.59 -12.18 8.47
CA ASP A 134 -8.96 -11.24 9.53
C ASP A 134 -7.75 -10.79 10.40
N GLU A 135 -6.69 -11.61 10.50
CA GLU A 135 -5.50 -11.30 11.32
C GLU A 135 -4.55 -10.29 10.63
N PHE A 136 -4.79 -9.96 9.36
CA PHE A 136 -3.99 -9.04 8.55
C PHE A 136 -4.17 -7.56 8.95
N HIS A 137 -5.30 -7.22 9.59
CA HIS A 137 -5.70 -5.84 9.85
C HIS A 137 -5.36 -5.33 11.26
N GLU A 138 -4.86 -6.21 12.14
CA GLU A 138 -4.48 -5.81 13.48
C GLU A 138 -3.01 -5.34 13.53
N PRO A 139 -2.71 -4.16 14.08
CA PRO A 139 -1.33 -3.81 14.40
C PRO A 139 -0.76 -4.85 15.39
N PRO A 140 0.51 -5.23 15.24
CA PRO A 140 1.08 -6.31 16.05
C PRO A 140 0.95 -5.98 17.55
N PRO A 141 0.75 -6.99 18.43
CA PRO A 141 0.35 -6.76 19.83
C PRO A 141 1.27 -5.82 20.61
N TRP A 142 2.57 -5.81 20.30
CA TRP A 142 3.53 -4.89 20.91
C TRP A 142 3.27 -3.42 20.57
N LEU A 143 2.71 -3.11 19.40
CA LEU A 143 2.33 -1.75 19.00
C LEU A 143 1.09 -1.28 19.76
N LYS A 144 0.13 -2.18 19.97
CA LYS A 144 -1.06 -1.94 20.81
C LYS A 144 -0.65 -1.70 22.27
N GLU A 145 0.27 -2.51 22.79
CA GLU A 145 0.79 -2.36 24.15
C GLU A 145 1.66 -1.12 24.35
N ALA A 146 2.43 -0.71 23.34
CA ALA A 146 3.21 0.53 23.38
C ALA A 146 2.30 1.77 23.35
N ALA A 147 1.27 1.77 22.50
CA ALA A 147 0.27 2.83 22.43
C ALA A 147 -0.54 2.99 23.72
N ALA A 148 -0.87 1.88 24.39
CA ALA A 148 -1.59 1.89 25.67
C ALA A 148 -0.76 2.46 26.84
N ARG A 149 0.58 2.43 26.75
CA ARG A 149 1.49 2.91 27.81
C ARG A 149 1.89 4.38 27.65
N THR A 150 1.68 4.98 26.49
CA THR A 150 2.07 6.37 26.20
C THR A 150 0.88 7.32 26.33
N ARG A 151 0.87 8.18 27.36
CA ARG A 151 0.01 9.38 27.36
C ARG A 151 0.64 10.46 26.46
N PRO A 152 -0.13 11.09 25.55
CA PRO A 152 0.45 11.94 24.53
C PRO A 152 0.74 13.34 25.09
N SER A 153 2.02 13.74 25.17
CA SER A 153 2.37 15.15 25.32
C SER A 153 2.70 15.81 23.99
N LEU A 154 3.10 15.08 22.94
CA LEU A 154 3.15 15.51 21.53
C LEU A 154 3.12 14.27 20.59
N PRO A 155 2.49 14.32 19.39
CA PRO A 155 1.97 13.12 18.71
C PRO A 155 2.89 12.40 17.72
N TRP A 156 4.15 12.81 17.49
CA TRP A 156 4.88 12.26 16.33
C TRP A 156 6.40 12.08 16.45
N LEU A 157 7.01 12.02 17.64
CA LEU A 157 8.40 11.51 17.76
C LEU A 157 8.80 11.10 19.20
N PRO A 158 9.53 9.98 19.38
CA PRO A 158 10.13 9.61 20.67
C PRO A 158 11.64 9.87 20.67
N LEU A 159 12.08 11.10 20.98
CA LEU A 159 13.42 11.36 21.52
C LEU A 159 13.40 12.61 22.42
N GLU A 160 13.90 12.46 23.65
CA GLU A 160 14.24 13.59 24.52
C GLU A 160 15.60 14.17 24.11
N TRP A 161 15.66 15.46 23.78
CA TRP A 161 16.92 16.20 23.71
C TRP A 161 16.88 17.39 24.66
N ARG A 162 17.27 17.16 25.92
CA ARG A 162 17.85 18.25 26.71
C ARG A 162 19.34 18.32 26.39
N SER A 163 19.77 19.54 26.08
CA SER A 163 21.15 20.01 25.94
C SER A 163 21.81 19.83 24.57
N VAL A 164 21.54 20.77 23.65
CA VAL A 164 22.63 21.55 23.03
C VAL A 164 22.14 22.99 22.87
N ASN A 165 22.83 23.91 23.53
CA ASN A 165 22.62 25.34 23.40
C ASN A 165 23.12 25.86 22.05
N ALA A 166 22.35 26.80 21.51
CA ALA A 166 22.70 27.96 20.69
C ALA A 166 24.11 28.04 20.08
N SER A 167 24.15 28.20 18.76
CA SER A 167 24.80 29.35 18.13
C SER A 167 24.32 29.56 16.69
N ASN A 168 23.86 30.79 16.42
CA ASN A 168 23.58 31.45 15.15
C ASN A 168 24.34 30.93 13.91
N VAL A 169 23.66 30.90 12.75
CA VAL A 169 24.00 31.72 11.56
C VAL A 169 22.78 31.76 10.63
N SER A 170 22.38 32.98 10.27
CA SER A 170 21.44 33.37 9.22
C SER A 170 22.09 33.42 7.84
N SER A 171 21.33 33.13 6.77
CA SER A 171 21.05 34.04 5.62
C SER A 171 20.96 33.36 4.23
N GLY A 172 19.94 33.79 3.46
CA GLY A 172 19.86 33.83 1.98
C GLY A 172 19.41 32.54 1.28
N GLY A 173 18.49 32.51 0.29
CA GLY A 173 17.82 33.54 -0.53
C GLY A 173 17.54 32.96 -1.93
N ASP A 174 16.45 33.41 -2.58
CA ASP A 174 15.99 33.17 -3.98
C ASP A 174 15.49 31.75 -4.36
N GLY A 175 14.44 31.56 -5.17
CA GLY A 175 13.68 32.45 -6.07
C GLY A 175 13.26 31.65 -7.33
N PHE A 176 12.22 32.10 -8.05
CA PHE A 176 11.71 31.65 -9.38
C PHE A 176 10.41 30.81 -9.46
N ASP A 177 9.30 31.54 -9.58
CA ASP A 177 8.40 31.66 -10.76
C ASP A 177 7.66 30.45 -11.37
N LYS A 178 6.42 30.29 -10.88
CA LYS A 178 5.14 30.50 -11.59
C LYS A 178 5.18 30.73 -13.12
N VAL A 179 4.63 29.79 -13.90
CA VAL A 179 4.08 30.05 -15.25
C VAL A 179 2.77 29.26 -15.41
N GLY A 180 1.69 29.96 -15.76
CA GLY A 180 0.40 29.40 -16.12
C GLY A 180 0.28 29.15 -17.62
N LEU A 181 -0.65 28.28 -18.00
CA LEU A 181 -1.21 28.25 -19.35
C LEU A 181 -2.66 27.79 -19.28
N GLU A 182 -3.56 28.72 -19.60
CA GLU A 182 -4.97 28.48 -19.85
C GLU A 182 -5.19 28.01 -21.30
N SER A 183 -6.33 27.35 -21.48
CA SER A 183 -7.15 27.32 -22.69
C SER A 183 -6.61 26.58 -23.92
N LEU A 184 -7.14 25.37 -24.14
CA LEU A 184 -7.57 24.95 -25.47
C LEU A 184 -8.93 24.23 -25.37
N VAL A 185 -9.92 24.90 -25.95
CA VAL A 185 -11.26 24.43 -26.32
C VAL A 185 -11.14 23.68 -27.64
N LEU A 186 -11.65 22.45 -27.70
CA LEU A 186 -12.24 21.73 -28.85
C LEU A 186 -12.90 20.47 -28.27
N GLU A 187 -13.97 19.85 -28.75
CA GLU A 187 -15.15 20.21 -29.52
C GLU A 187 -16.13 19.03 -29.25
N LYS A 188 -17.42 19.29 -29.27
CA LYS A 188 -18.49 18.36 -28.87
C LYS A 188 -18.94 17.57 -30.10
N GLU A 189 -18.81 16.24 -30.08
CA GLU A 189 -19.60 15.35 -30.94
C GLU A 189 -20.53 14.52 -30.06
N GLU A 190 -21.81 14.89 -30.12
CA GLU A 190 -22.94 14.05 -29.74
C GLU A 190 -23.18 13.07 -30.87
N ASP A 191 -23.21 11.78 -30.58
CA ASP A 191 -24.07 10.86 -31.30
C ASP A 191 -24.75 9.93 -30.29
N SER A 192 -26.07 10.04 -30.26
CA SER A 192 -27.00 9.23 -29.50
C SER A 192 -27.48 8.10 -30.39
N GLU A 193 -27.22 6.86 -30.01
CA GLU A 193 -28.03 5.72 -30.47
C GLU A 193 -28.49 4.92 -29.25
N MET A 194 -29.81 4.93 -29.06
CA MET A 194 -30.55 4.18 -28.07
C MET A 194 -30.55 2.69 -28.45
N GLN A 195 -30.14 1.82 -27.55
CA GLN A 195 -30.59 0.42 -27.54
C GLN A 195 -31.04 0.04 -26.13
N GLU A 196 -32.36 -0.06 -25.98
CA GLU A 196 -33.02 -0.78 -24.90
C GLU A 196 -32.72 -2.28 -25.05
N ALA A 197 -32.16 -2.90 -24.03
CA ALA A 197 -32.16 -4.34 -23.88
C ALA A 197 -32.21 -4.75 -22.40
N GLU A 198 -33.40 -5.22 -22.02
CA GLU A 198 -33.70 -6.26 -21.02
C GLU A 198 -33.09 -6.16 -19.61
N CYS A 199 -33.92 -5.60 -18.71
CA CYS A 199 -33.85 -5.78 -17.26
C CYS A 199 -33.88 -7.28 -16.88
N VAL A 200 -32.74 -7.82 -16.46
CA VAL A 200 -32.69 -9.01 -15.61
C VAL A 200 -32.83 -8.54 -14.14
N PRO A 201 -33.79 -9.07 -13.36
CA PRO A 201 -34.05 -8.56 -12.01
C PRO A 201 -32.87 -8.86 -11.09
N SER A 202 -32.31 -7.79 -10.52
CA SER A 202 -31.27 -7.82 -9.49
C SER A 202 -31.72 -8.65 -8.29
N LEU A 203 -30.86 -9.58 -7.85
CA LEU A 203 -30.96 -10.30 -6.58
C LEU A 203 -31.26 -9.32 -5.43
N SER A 204 -32.37 -9.53 -4.73
CA SER A 204 -32.88 -8.67 -3.68
C SER A 204 -31.87 -8.50 -2.53
N ALA A 205 -31.55 -7.23 -2.22
CA ALA A 205 -30.77 -6.87 -1.04
C ALA A 205 -31.47 -7.32 0.26
N PRO A 206 -30.73 -7.64 1.33
CA PRO A 206 -31.32 -7.98 2.63
C PRO A 206 -32.18 -6.82 3.11
N SER A 207 -33.48 -7.08 3.34
CA SER A 207 -34.44 -6.04 3.71
C SER A 207 -34.08 -5.42 5.06
N LEU A 208 -33.77 -4.12 5.05
CA LEU A 208 -33.57 -3.33 6.27
C LEU A 208 -34.87 -3.33 7.09
N GLY A 209 -34.77 -3.40 8.43
CA GLY A 209 -35.95 -3.28 9.29
C GLY A 209 -36.67 -1.94 9.06
N THR A 210 -37.99 -1.92 9.14
CA THR A 210 -38.82 -0.74 8.85
C THR A 210 -38.41 0.50 9.65
N GLN A 211 -38.00 0.33 10.90
CA GLN A 211 -37.51 1.42 11.75
C GLN A 211 -36.18 2.00 11.24
N SER A 212 -35.21 1.14 10.88
CA SER A 212 -33.92 1.56 10.33
C SER A 212 -34.09 2.24 8.97
N LEU A 213 -35.04 1.79 8.16
CA LEU A 213 -35.39 2.41 6.88
C LEU A 213 -35.91 3.84 7.06
N HIS A 214 -36.88 4.04 7.97
CA HIS A 214 -37.40 5.38 8.24
C HIS A 214 -36.31 6.33 8.77
N ARG A 215 -35.42 5.84 9.64
CA ARG A 215 -34.28 6.62 10.13
C ARG A 215 -33.28 6.94 9.02
N ALA A 216 -32.98 5.99 8.13
CA ALA A 216 -32.10 6.22 6.98
C ALA A 216 -32.67 7.29 6.03
N LEU A 217 -33.98 7.26 5.74
CA LEU A 217 -34.63 8.27 4.90
C LEU A 217 -34.70 9.66 5.57
N ALA A 218 -34.89 9.71 6.89
CA ALA A 218 -34.83 10.96 7.64
C ALA A 218 -33.42 11.55 7.59
N LEU A 219 -32.42 10.71 7.82
CA LEU A 219 -31.01 11.10 7.82
C LEU A 219 -30.53 11.55 6.43
N GLN A 220 -31.01 10.91 5.36
CA GLN A 220 -30.77 11.38 3.99
C GLN A 220 -31.20 12.84 3.83
N LYS A 221 -32.41 13.20 4.27
CA LYS A 221 -32.90 14.58 4.18
C LYS A 221 -32.06 15.53 5.03
N GLU A 222 -31.67 15.11 6.22
CA GLU A 222 -30.83 15.93 7.11
C GLU A 222 -29.45 16.21 6.51
N ILE A 223 -28.82 15.20 5.90
CA ILE A 223 -27.52 15.35 5.23
C ILE A 223 -27.64 16.26 4.00
N LEU A 224 -28.67 16.09 3.17
CA LEU A 224 -28.85 16.90 1.95
C LEU A 224 -29.26 18.35 2.23
N MET A 225 -29.93 18.59 3.35
CA MET A 225 -30.40 19.91 3.77
C MET A 225 -29.56 20.50 4.92
N ALA A 226 -28.33 20.03 5.10
CA ALA A 226 -27.46 20.47 6.19
C ALA A 226 -27.01 21.92 5.96
N GLU A 227 -27.62 22.87 6.68
CA GLU A 227 -27.26 24.29 6.59
C GLU A 227 -26.12 24.71 7.56
N SER A 228 -25.67 23.80 8.45
CA SER A 228 -24.62 24.10 9.42
C SER A 228 -23.70 22.92 9.72
N ILE A 229 -22.47 23.24 10.12
CA ILE A 229 -21.45 22.25 10.53
C ILE A 229 -21.96 21.37 11.67
N LEU A 230 -22.68 21.93 12.65
CA LEU A 230 -23.19 21.17 13.79
C LEU A 230 -24.24 20.13 13.38
N VAL A 231 -25.09 20.46 12.40
CA VAL A 231 -26.07 19.52 11.84
C VAL A 231 -25.35 18.39 11.10
N ALA A 232 -24.39 18.72 10.23
CA ALA A 232 -23.59 17.72 9.54
C ALA A 232 -22.78 16.81 10.50
N GLN A 233 -22.22 17.37 11.58
CA GLN A 233 -21.52 16.59 12.61
C GLN A 233 -22.43 15.61 13.34
N ARG A 234 -23.66 16.03 13.66
CA ARG A 234 -24.66 15.14 14.26
C ARG A 234 -25.05 14.05 13.28
N ALA A 235 -25.37 14.41 12.05
CA ALA A 235 -25.73 13.48 11.00
C ALA A 235 -24.62 12.43 10.75
N ALA A 236 -23.34 12.81 10.86
CA ALA A 236 -22.23 11.85 10.76
C ALA A 236 -22.27 10.77 11.85
N LYS A 237 -22.55 11.18 13.10
CA LYS A 237 -22.65 10.26 14.25
C LYS A 237 -23.88 9.37 14.13
N ASP A 238 -25.00 9.96 13.73
CA ASP A 238 -26.26 9.22 13.53
C ASP A 238 -26.14 8.22 12.38
N LEU A 239 -25.42 8.57 11.31
CA LEU A 239 -25.09 7.67 10.21
C LEU A 239 -24.29 6.48 10.71
N GLN A 240 -23.21 6.74 11.44
CA GLN A 240 -22.35 5.71 11.99
C GLN A 240 -23.12 4.77 12.92
N GLN A 241 -23.90 5.34 13.84
CA GLN A 241 -24.73 4.58 14.76
C GLN A 241 -25.77 3.72 14.01
N LEU A 242 -26.42 4.26 12.98
CA LEU A 242 -27.40 3.52 12.20
C LEU A 242 -26.76 2.38 11.40
N CYS A 243 -25.56 2.58 10.86
CA CYS A 243 -24.78 1.52 10.21
C CYS A 243 -24.49 0.36 11.17
N VAL A 244 -24.13 0.65 12.43
CA VAL A 244 -23.89 -0.36 13.46
C VAL A 244 -25.18 -1.05 13.89
N GLU A 245 -26.22 -0.29 14.24
CA GLU A 245 -27.51 -0.82 14.73
C GLU A 245 -28.24 -1.67 13.70
N SER A 246 -28.12 -1.34 12.42
CA SER A 246 -28.77 -2.10 11.34
C SER A 246 -28.10 -3.44 11.06
N GLY A 247 -26.83 -3.61 11.44
CA GLY A 247 -26.00 -4.76 11.05
C GLY A 247 -25.74 -4.86 9.53
N ASN A 248 -26.19 -3.89 8.73
CA ASN A 248 -26.05 -3.84 7.28
C ASN A 248 -25.75 -2.41 6.83
N ALA A 249 -24.51 -1.98 7.07
CA ALA A 249 -24.04 -0.63 6.74
C ALA A 249 -24.16 -0.32 5.23
N GLU A 250 -23.94 -1.30 4.36
CA GLU A 250 -24.07 -1.14 2.90
C GLU A 250 -25.49 -0.72 2.51
N ALA A 251 -26.50 -1.44 2.99
CA ALA A 251 -27.90 -1.09 2.72
C ALA A 251 -28.30 0.29 3.30
N VAL A 252 -27.79 0.65 4.49
CA VAL A 252 -28.00 2.00 5.05
C VAL A 252 -27.39 3.07 4.15
N LEU A 253 -26.13 2.89 3.74
CA LEU A 253 -25.41 3.87 2.91
C LEU A 253 -26.03 4.00 1.51
N SER A 254 -26.53 2.90 0.93
CA SER A 254 -27.29 2.90 -0.33
C SER A 254 -28.62 3.65 -0.25
N ILE A 255 -29.28 3.66 0.91
CA ILE A 255 -30.51 4.43 1.12
C ILE A 255 -30.18 5.90 1.39
N VAL A 256 -29.21 6.16 2.27
CA VAL A 256 -28.84 7.53 2.69
C VAL A 256 -28.21 8.29 1.52
N GLN A 257 -27.36 7.63 0.73
CA GLN A 257 -26.63 8.19 -0.40
C GLN A 257 -25.86 9.47 -0.05
N PRO A 258 -24.97 9.42 0.97
CA PRO A 258 -24.35 10.63 1.50
C PRO A 258 -23.44 11.35 0.48
N TRP A 259 -23.01 10.67 -0.59
CA TRP A 259 -22.28 11.28 -1.72
C TRP A 259 -23.05 12.36 -2.48
N LYS A 260 -24.38 12.40 -2.37
CA LYS A 260 -25.22 13.42 -3.01
C LYS A 260 -25.12 14.79 -2.33
N ALA A 261 -24.60 14.85 -1.10
CA ALA A 261 -24.36 16.11 -0.41
C ALA A 261 -23.22 16.90 -1.06
N ASP A 262 -23.14 18.20 -0.79
CA ASP A 262 -22.04 19.05 -1.27
C ASP A 262 -20.70 18.70 -0.60
N ASP A 263 -19.60 19.18 -1.17
CA ASP A 263 -18.25 18.83 -0.72
C ASP A 263 -17.93 19.34 0.70
N ASP A 264 -18.54 20.43 1.16
CA ASP A 264 -18.34 20.95 2.52
C ASP A 264 -19.06 20.08 3.54
N THR A 265 -20.30 19.66 3.23
CA THR A 265 -21.03 18.70 4.07
C THR A 265 -20.29 17.36 4.14
N VAL A 266 -19.87 16.80 2.99
CA VAL A 266 -19.11 15.54 2.95
C VAL A 266 -17.79 15.65 3.71
N ARG A 267 -17.09 16.78 3.61
CA ARG A 267 -15.87 17.04 4.39
C ARG A 267 -16.16 16.98 5.90
N VAL A 268 -17.23 17.62 6.36
CA VAL A 268 -17.61 17.59 7.78
C VAL A 268 -17.98 16.18 8.21
N LEU A 269 -18.72 15.44 7.38
CA LEU A 269 -19.06 14.03 7.64
C LEU A 269 -17.77 13.22 7.85
N LEU A 270 -16.85 13.23 6.88
CA LEU A 270 -15.56 12.51 6.94
C LEU A 270 -14.73 12.86 8.17
N SER A 271 -14.69 14.14 8.53
CA SER A 271 -13.90 14.64 9.68
C SER A 271 -14.51 14.22 11.03
N SER A 272 -15.80 13.89 11.05
CA SER A 272 -16.55 13.61 12.28
C SER A 272 -16.69 12.12 12.59
N LEU A 273 -16.25 11.25 11.67
CA LEU A 273 -16.30 9.80 11.84
C LEU A 273 -15.27 9.34 12.88
N VAL A 274 -15.76 8.63 13.90
CA VAL A 274 -14.94 8.00 14.96
C VAL A 274 -14.92 6.50 14.73
N LEU A 275 -14.02 6.06 13.85
CA LEU A 275 -13.90 4.66 13.46
C LEU A 275 -12.91 3.95 14.39
N ASP A 276 -13.35 3.63 15.61
CA ASP A 276 -12.56 2.86 16.56
C ASP A 276 -12.64 1.36 16.22
N GLY A 277 -11.48 0.73 16.06
CA GLY A 277 -11.31 -0.58 15.41
C GLY A 277 -11.75 -1.82 16.19
N ASP A 278 -12.85 -1.78 16.95
CA ASP A 278 -13.32 -2.91 17.77
C ASP A 278 -14.79 -3.32 17.50
N GLY A 279 -15.46 -2.71 16.51
CA GLY A 279 -16.88 -2.99 16.19
C GLY A 279 -17.09 -3.63 14.82
N MET A 280 -17.50 -4.91 14.80
CA MET A 280 -18.00 -5.71 13.65
C MET A 280 -17.33 -5.55 12.27
N ARG A 281 -16.54 -6.58 11.91
CA ARG A 281 -16.10 -6.95 10.55
C ARG A 281 -15.31 -5.91 9.75
N GLY A 282 -14.41 -5.12 10.35
CA GLY A 282 -13.24 -4.48 9.70
C GLY A 282 -13.43 -3.59 8.45
N LYS A 283 -14.63 -3.49 7.87
CA LYS A 283 -14.95 -2.88 6.58
C LYS A 283 -15.61 -1.53 6.72
N GLU A 284 -15.98 -1.11 7.94
CA GLU A 284 -16.66 0.16 8.17
C GLU A 284 -15.88 1.38 7.60
N PRO A 285 -14.55 1.52 7.82
CA PRO A 285 -13.81 2.62 7.19
C PRO A 285 -13.79 2.55 5.68
N ALA A 286 -13.76 1.35 5.10
CA ALA A 286 -13.81 1.15 3.67
C ALA A 286 -15.19 1.54 3.11
N LEU A 287 -16.27 1.14 3.78
CA LEU A 287 -17.65 1.50 3.41
C LEU A 287 -17.91 3.01 3.50
N MET A 288 -17.36 3.67 4.53
CA MET A 288 -17.47 5.12 4.65
C MET A 288 -16.67 5.84 3.55
N LEU A 289 -15.46 5.38 3.23
CA LEU A 289 -14.67 5.93 2.12
C LEU A 289 -15.34 5.69 0.75
N CYS A 290 -15.87 4.49 0.50
CA CYS A 290 -16.50 4.16 -0.79
C CYS A 290 -17.87 4.83 -0.98
N SER A 291 -18.54 5.20 0.10
CA SER A 291 -19.81 5.94 0.04
C SER A 291 -19.62 7.46 0.04
N LEU A 292 -18.70 8.02 0.84
CA LEU A 292 -18.56 9.48 0.95
C LEU A 292 -17.60 10.07 -0.08
N PHE A 293 -16.45 9.40 -0.30
CA PHE A 293 -15.33 10.00 -1.01
C PHE A 293 -15.15 9.46 -2.42
N LEU A 294 -15.16 8.13 -2.61
CA LEU A 294 -14.99 7.51 -3.93
C LEU A 294 -15.96 8.08 -4.99
N PRO A 295 -17.26 8.29 -4.72
CA PRO A 295 -18.19 8.76 -5.75
C PRO A 295 -17.87 10.17 -6.25
N LYS A 296 -17.26 11.00 -5.40
CA LYS A 296 -16.75 12.33 -5.76
C LYS A 296 -15.57 12.26 -6.74
N LEU A 297 -14.88 11.12 -6.80
CA LEU A 297 -13.70 10.92 -7.62
C LEU A 297 -13.98 10.21 -8.94
N LEU A 298 -15.00 9.34 -9.01
CA LEU A 298 -15.28 8.52 -10.19
C LEU A 298 -15.52 9.35 -11.47
N ASN A 299 -16.21 10.49 -11.35
CA ASN A 299 -16.54 11.40 -12.47
C ASN A 299 -15.78 12.73 -12.40
N LEU A 300 -14.58 12.72 -11.80
CA LEU A 300 -13.83 13.93 -11.51
C LEU A 300 -13.22 14.55 -12.79
N GLN A 301 -13.83 15.65 -13.25
CA GLN A 301 -13.37 16.43 -14.41
C GLN A 301 -12.46 17.62 -14.04
N ARG A 302 -12.51 18.05 -12.78
CA ARG A 302 -11.74 19.19 -12.25
C ARG A 302 -10.96 18.75 -11.00
N PRO A 303 -9.92 19.47 -10.59
CA PRO A 303 -9.24 19.17 -9.33
C PRO A 303 -10.24 19.08 -8.17
N VAL A 304 -10.11 18.05 -7.33
CA VAL A 304 -10.96 17.87 -6.14
C VAL A 304 -10.80 19.07 -5.19
N SER A 305 -11.86 19.39 -4.44
CA SER A 305 -11.80 20.37 -3.36
C SER A 305 -10.63 20.04 -2.42
N SER A 306 -9.72 21.00 -2.21
CA SER A 306 -8.55 20.81 -1.36
C SER A 306 -8.92 20.49 0.08
N VAL A 307 -10.04 21.05 0.55
CA VAL A 307 -10.52 20.87 1.91
C VAL A 307 -11.17 19.49 2.08
N LEU A 308 -11.89 19.02 1.07
CA LEU A 308 -12.42 17.65 1.03
C LEU A 308 -11.27 16.62 1.00
N LEU A 309 -10.28 16.86 0.14
CA LEU A 309 -9.11 16.00 0.02
C LEU A 309 -8.32 15.94 1.33
N ALA A 310 -8.14 17.06 2.04
CA ALA A 310 -7.46 17.06 3.33
C ALA A 310 -8.18 16.18 4.36
N ALA A 311 -9.51 16.30 4.47
CA ALA A 311 -10.30 15.47 5.38
C ALA A 311 -10.23 13.98 5.00
N ALA A 312 -10.28 13.65 3.71
CA ALA A 312 -10.12 12.28 3.24
C ALA A 312 -8.71 11.73 3.50
N LEU A 313 -7.65 12.53 3.30
CA LEU A 313 -6.27 12.13 3.56
C LEU A 313 -6.06 11.76 5.03
N ASP A 314 -6.63 12.51 5.97
CA ASP A 314 -6.52 12.19 7.39
C ASP A 314 -7.22 10.87 7.76
N LEU A 315 -8.28 10.50 7.04
CA LEU A 315 -8.92 9.19 7.19
C LEU A 315 -8.07 8.09 6.55
N CYS A 316 -7.51 8.32 5.37
CA CYS A 316 -6.61 7.38 4.69
C CYS A 316 -5.36 7.06 5.52
N LYS A 317 -4.78 8.06 6.21
CA LYS A 317 -3.64 7.86 7.14
C LYS A 317 -4.00 6.95 8.30
N ARG A 318 -5.20 7.11 8.86
CA ARG A 318 -5.69 6.29 9.99
C ARG A 318 -6.05 4.87 9.55
N HIS A 319 -6.57 4.71 8.33
CA HIS A 319 -7.06 3.43 7.80
C HIS A 319 -6.48 3.13 6.42
N PRO A 320 -5.17 2.82 6.31
CA PRO A 320 -4.51 2.63 5.02
C PRO A 320 -5.09 1.44 4.23
N ALA A 321 -5.48 0.35 4.89
CA ALA A 321 -6.11 -0.79 4.23
C ALA A 321 -7.44 -0.40 3.55
N ALA A 322 -8.27 0.37 4.26
CA ALA A 322 -9.51 0.89 3.72
C ALA A 322 -9.27 1.86 2.54
N ALA A 323 -8.24 2.70 2.62
CA ALA A 323 -7.87 3.58 1.51
C ALA A 323 -7.47 2.79 0.25
N LEU A 324 -6.75 1.67 0.39
CA LEU A 324 -6.42 0.81 -0.73
C LEU A 324 -7.68 0.22 -1.37
N GLU A 325 -8.54 -0.39 -0.56
CA GLU A 325 -9.68 -1.17 -1.03
C GLU A 325 -10.85 -0.31 -1.52
N ALA A 326 -11.11 0.82 -0.86
CA ALA A 326 -12.27 1.67 -1.14
C ALA A 326 -11.97 2.89 -2.00
N VAL A 327 -10.69 3.22 -2.25
CA VAL A 327 -10.32 4.39 -3.06
C VAL A 327 -9.31 4.04 -4.14
N LEU A 328 -8.15 3.47 -3.80
CA LEU A 328 -7.10 3.24 -4.81
C LEU A 328 -7.49 2.19 -5.85
N PHE A 329 -7.86 0.98 -5.42
CA PHE A 329 -8.25 -0.09 -6.35
C PHE A 329 -9.43 0.32 -7.23
N PRO A 330 -10.54 0.86 -6.69
CA PRO A 330 -11.66 1.36 -7.50
C PRO A 330 -11.25 2.34 -8.60
N LEU A 331 -10.37 3.30 -8.29
CA LEU A 331 -9.96 4.32 -9.25
C LEU A 331 -8.99 3.78 -10.30
N VAL A 332 -8.01 2.98 -9.89
CA VAL A 332 -6.99 2.42 -10.78
C VAL A 332 -7.57 1.35 -11.70
N LEU A 333 -8.60 0.62 -11.24
CA LEU A 333 -9.33 -0.39 -12.01
C LEU A 333 -10.56 0.19 -12.73
N ARG A 334 -10.72 1.51 -12.80
CA ARG A 334 -11.85 2.11 -13.55
C ARG A 334 -11.77 1.69 -15.02
N LYS A 335 -12.91 1.33 -15.61
CA LYS A 335 -12.99 0.78 -16.99
C LYS A 335 -12.46 1.74 -18.06
N GLU A 336 -12.52 3.04 -17.81
CA GLU A 336 -12.02 4.08 -18.72
C GLU A 336 -10.54 4.44 -18.48
N GLY A 337 -9.93 3.89 -17.42
CA GLY A 337 -8.59 4.25 -16.96
C GLY A 337 -8.51 5.63 -16.30
N LEU A 338 -7.44 5.86 -15.53
CA LEU A 338 -7.28 7.09 -14.73
C LEU A 338 -7.22 8.37 -15.58
N THR A 339 -8.03 9.37 -15.21
CA THR A 339 -7.88 10.75 -15.69
C THR A 339 -6.78 11.47 -14.92
N VAL A 340 -6.35 12.63 -15.43
CA VAL A 340 -5.31 13.44 -14.76
C VAL A 340 -5.76 13.89 -13.36
N PRO A 341 -6.96 14.49 -13.16
CA PRO A 341 -7.41 14.88 -11.82
C PRO A 341 -7.48 13.71 -10.82
N GLN A 342 -7.89 12.52 -11.27
CA GLN A 342 -7.95 11.34 -10.42
C GLN A 342 -6.55 10.83 -10.07
N CYS A 343 -5.63 10.83 -11.03
CA CYS A 343 -4.25 10.45 -10.81
C CYS A 343 -3.56 11.37 -9.79
N ASP A 344 -3.84 12.68 -9.82
CA ASP A 344 -3.32 13.62 -8.83
C ASP A 344 -3.81 13.29 -7.41
N VAL A 345 -5.09 12.93 -7.27
CA VAL A 345 -5.67 12.50 -5.98
C VAL A 345 -5.02 11.22 -5.50
N VAL A 346 -4.96 10.19 -6.34
CA VAL A 346 -4.34 8.89 -6.00
C VAL A 346 -2.88 9.09 -5.62
N THR A 347 -2.14 9.92 -6.38
CA THR A 347 -0.74 10.24 -6.11
C THR A 347 -0.57 10.91 -4.75
N ARG A 348 -1.45 11.84 -4.37
CA ARG A 348 -1.41 12.48 -3.04
C ARG A 348 -1.75 11.51 -1.93
N ILE A 349 -2.72 10.62 -2.10
CA ILE A 349 -3.01 9.59 -1.09
C ILE A 349 -1.80 8.67 -0.90
N VAL A 350 -1.15 8.26 -2.00
CA VAL A 350 0.06 7.43 -1.97
C VAL A 350 1.25 8.13 -1.30
N LYS A 351 1.46 9.42 -1.57
CA LYS A 351 2.60 10.18 -1.02
C LYS A 351 2.38 10.68 0.41
N ASP A 352 1.21 11.26 0.67
CA ASP A 352 0.93 12.01 1.90
C ASP A 352 0.10 11.20 2.89
N GLY A 353 -0.57 10.14 2.42
CA GLY A 353 -1.53 9.36 3.18
C GLY A 353 -1.06 7.98 3.62
N MET A 354 0.07 7.47 3.11
CA MET A 354 0.46 6.07 3.33
C MET A 354 1.95 5.88 3.63
N HIS A 355 2.24 4.89 4.47
CA HIS A 355 3.59 4.43 4.71
C HIS A 355 4.14 3.68 3.48
N PRO A 356 5.44 3.78 3.14
CA PRO A 356 6.04 3.11 1.97
C PRO A 356 5.79 1.59 1.88
N LEU A 357 5.64 0.91 3.03
CA LEU A 357 5.28 -0.52 3.06
C LEU A 357 3.86 -0.79 2.54
N HIS A 358 2.89 0.09 2.80
CA HIS A 358 1.54 -0.03 2.25
C HIS A 358 1.53 0.25 0.74
N VAL A 359 2.33 1.22 0.30
CA VAL A 359 2.53 1.53 -1.13
C VAL A 359 3.16 0.35 -1.86
N THR A 360 4.17 -0.27 -1.25
CA THR A 360 4.82 -1.48 -1.77
C THR A 360 3.82 -2.63 -1.89
N ALA A 361 3.05 -2.90 -0.83
CA ALA A 361 2.01 -3.94 -0.83
C ALA A 361 0.93 -3.67 -1.90
N PHE A 362 0.53 -2.40 -2.07
CA PHE A 362 -0.39 -1.98 -3.12
C PHE A 362 0.17 -2.29 -4.51
N CYS A 363 1.42 -1.94 -4.79
CA CYS A 363 2.05 -2.24 -6.08
C CYS A 363 2.11 -3.73 -6.38
N HIS A 364 2.47 -4.57 -5.40
CA HIS A 364 2.47 -6.03 -5.60
C HIS A 364 1.08 -6.55 -5.92
N ARG A 365 0.07 -6.17 -5.13
CA ARG A 365 -1.32 -6.59 -5.36
C ARG A 365 -1.81 -6.13 -6.73
N LEU A 366 -1.51 -4.89 -7.12
CA LEU A 366 -1.94 -4.31 -8.39
C LEU A 366 -1.31 -4.99 -9.62
N LEU A 367 -0.03 -5.31 -9.56
CA LEU A 367 0.74 -5.75 -10.72
C LEU A 367 0.93 -7.27 -10.79
N SER A 368 0.92 -7.95 -9.66
CA SER A 368 1.19 -9.39 -9.54
C SER A 368 0.17 -10.16 -8.70
N GLY A 369 -0.70 -9.46 -7.97
CA GLY A 369 -1.72 -10.12 -7.15
C GLY A 369 -2.80 -10.78 -7.99
N ASP A 370 -3.43 -11.83 -7.44
CA ASP A 370 -4.58 -12.49 -8.05
C ASP A 370 -5.78 -11.54 -8.10
N GLU A 371 -6.79 -11.86 -8.94
CA GLU A 371 -8.04 -11.08 -8.99
C GLU A 371 -8.70 -10.95 -7.61
N LYS A 372 -8.56 -11.97 -6.76
CA LYS A 372 -9.06 -11.97 -5.37
C LYS A 372 -8.35 -10.97 -4.48
N GLU A 373 -7.10 -10.62 -4.76
CA GLU A 373 -6.32 -9.65 -4.00
C GLU A 373 -6.59 -8.21 -4.45
N ARG A 374 -7.24 -8.03 -5.61
CA ARG A 374 -7.55 -6.72 -6.19
C ARG A 374 -9.00 -6.30 -5.99
N ILE A 375 -9.79 -7.07 -5.23
CA ILE A 375 -11.22 -6.84 -5.06
C ILE A 375 -11.45 -5.44 -4.46
N PRO A 376 -12.02 -4.50 -5.23
CA PRO A 376 -12.37 -3.19 -4.73
C PRO A 376 -13.62 -3.28 -3.84
N ILE A 377 -13.66 -2.47 -2.78
CA ILE A 377 -14.88 -2.19 -2.03
C ILE A 377 -15.52 -0.96 -2.69
N CYS A 378 -16.74 -1.13 -3.18
CA CYS A 378 -17.50 -0.06 -3.81
C CYS A 378 -18.98 -0.23 -3.48
N MET A 379 -19.71 0.89 -3.46
CA MET A 379 -21.17 0.85 -3.39
C MET A 379 -21.75 0.24 -4.67
N PRO A 380 -22.84 -0.56 -4.58
CA PRO A 380 -23.47 -1.17 -5.75
C PRO A 380 -23.81 -0.16 -6.87
N GLU A 381 -24.21 1.05 -6.49
CA GLU A 381 -24.57 2.16 -7.39
C GLU A 381 -23.42 2.64 -8.28
N HIS A 382 -22.19 2.24 -7.98
CA HIS A 382 -20.98 2.71 -8.66
C HIS A 382 -20.13 1.58 -9.21
N GLN A 383 -20.54 0.33 -9.00
CA GLN A 383 -19.80 -0.86 -9.40
C GLN A 383 -19.66 -0.98 -10.92
N GLU A 384 -20.62 -0.46 -11.69
CA GLU A 384 -20.60 -0.49 -13.16
C GLU A 384 -19.39 0.23 -13.77
N ASN A 385 -18.82 1.23 -13.08
CA ASN A 385 -17.67 2.01 -13.53
C ASN A 385 -16.33 1.30 -13.30
N ILE A 386 -16.33 0.23 -12.49
CA ILE A 386 -15.13 -0.45 -12.03
C ILE A 386 -14.99 -1.79 -12.78
N GLY A 387 -13.81 -2.02 -13.35
CA GLY A 387 -13.45 -3.26 -14.02
C GLY A 387 -12.63 -4.19 -13.14
N SER A 388 -12.33 -5.38 -13.66
CA SER A 388 -11.35 -6.31 -13.06
C SER A 388 -9.93 -6.10 -13.58
N ASN A 389 -9.80 -5.48 -14.75
CA ASN A 389 -8.55 -5.33 -15.48
C ASN A 389 -7.99 -3.92 -15.38
N LEU A 390 -6.65 -3.83 -15.37
CA LEU A 390 -5.93 -2.58 -15.37
C LEU A 390 -5.94 -1.96 -16.77
N VAL A 391 -6.36 -0.70 -16.87
CA VAL A 391 -6.35 0.07 -18.12
C VAL A 391 -5.11 0.95 -18.15
N TRP A 392 -4.20 0.67 -19.08
CA TRP A 392 -2.96 1.41 -19.23
C TRP A 392 -3.20 2.76 -19.89
N THR A 393 -2.98 3.83 -19.13
CA THR A 393 -3.06 5.21 -19.60
C THR A 393 -1.79 5.97 -19.25
N GLU A 394 -1.59 7.12 -19.89
CA GLU A 394 -0.52 8.04 -19.51
C GLU A 394 -0.55 8.41 -18.02
N SER A 395 -1.75 8.63 -17.46
CA SER A 395 -1.95 8.94 -16.05
C SER A 395 -1.49 7.80 -15.15
N LEU A 396 -1.74 6.55 -15.53
CA LEU A 396 -1.26 5.40 -14.78
C LEU A 396 0.27 5.29 -14.79
N PHE A 397 0.93 5.57 -15.92
CA PHE A 397 2.40 5.65 -15.96
C PHE A 397 2.95 6.76 -15.07
N ALA A 398 2.28 7.92 -15.03
CA ALA A 398 2.66 9.01 -14.13
C ALA A 398 2.53 8.60 -12.64
N LEU A 399 1.47 7.86 -12.29
CA LEU A 399 1.29 7.30 -10.95
C LEU A 399 2.41 6.30 -10.61
N LEU A 400 2.69 5.34 -11.48
CA LEU A 400 3.73 4.34 -11.23
C LEU A 400 5.13 4.97 -11.14
N TYR A 401 5.42 5.98 -11.97
CA TYR A 401 6.63 6.79 -11.85
C TYR A 401 6.73 7.47 -10.47
N SER A 402 5.63 8.08 -10.01
CA SER A 402 5.54 8.71 -8.70
C SER A 402 5.76 7.72 -7.54
N ILE A 403 5.28 6.48 -7.69
CA ILE A 403 5.46 5.41 -6.71
C ILE A 403 6.90 4.89 -6.70
N LEU A 404 7.49 4.60 -7.86
CA LEU A 404 8.89 4.16 -7.95
C LEU A 404 9.84 5.21 -7.36
N ASN A 405 9.48 6.49 -7.45
CA ASN A 405 10.25 7.56 -6.84
C ASN A 405 10.33 7.49 -5.30
N GLN A 406 9.47 6.72 -4.64
CA GLN A 406 9.48 6.51 -3.18
C GLN A 406 10.40 5.37 -2.70
N ASP A 407 11.24 4.82 -3.58
CA ASP A 407 12.21 3.76 -3.24
C ASP A 407 11.55 2.49 -2.68
N ILE A 408 10.39 2.13 -3.25
CA ILE A 408 9.70 0.88 -2.91
C ILE A 408 10.47 -0.36 -3.36
N CYS A 409 10.31 -1.46 -2.63
CA CYS A 409 10.94 -2.73 -2.96
C CYS A 409 10.04 -3.56 -3.89
N LEU A 410 10.48 -3.86 -5.11
CA LEU A 410 9.74 -4.73 -6.03
C LEU A 410 10.21 -6.18 -5.92
N THR A 411 9.27 -7.13 -6.01
CA THR A 411 9.55 -8.56 -6.09
C THR A 411 9.93 -8.91 -7.52
N PRO A 412 10.66 -10.01 -7.74
CA PRO A 412 11.00 -10.47 -9.09
C PRO A 412 9.78 -10.63 -10.00
N SER A 413 8.67 -11.18 -9.47
CA SER A 413 7.41 -11.35 -10.22
C SER A 413 6.77 -10.02 -10.64
N THR A 414 6.75 -9.03 -9.76
CA THR A 414 6.26 -7.68 -10.09
C THR A 414 7.15 -6.99 -11.10
N MET A 415 8.46 -7.22 -11.00
CA MET A 415 9.42 -6.68 -11.95
C MET A 415 9.25 -7.28 -13.34
N GLU A 416 9.14 -8.61 -13.43
CA GLU A 416 8.92 -9.32 -14.70
C GLU A 416 7.62 -8.87 -15.37
N ASN A 417 6.52 -8.79 -14.60
CA ASN A 417 5.24 -8.28 -15.11
C ASN A 417 5.36 -6.85 -15.64
N LEU A 418 6.07 -5.96 -14.93
CA LEU A 418 6.31 -4.60 -15.40
C LEU A 418 7.13 -4.56 -16.68
N VAL A 419 8.19 -5.37 -16.80
CA VAL A 419 8.99 -5.42 -18.03
C VAL A 419 8.16 -5.91 -19.20
N SER A 420 7.33 -6.96 -19.01
CA SER A 420 6.41 -7.45 -20.04
C SER A 420 5.44 -6.36 -20.49
N VAL A 421 4.85 -5.62 -19.56
CA VAL A 421 3.96 -4.49 -19.87
C VAL A 421 4.71 -3.40 -20.63
N MET A 422 5.93 -3.07 -20.23
CA MET A 422 6.71 -2.02 -20.90
C MET A 422 7.00 -2.38 -22.35
N ASP A 423 7.35 -3.63 -22.64
CA ASP A 423 7.57 -4.07 -24.02
C ASP A 423 6.27 -4.08 -24.86
N GLU A 424 5.14 -4.50 -24.27
CA GLU A 424 3.83 -4.50 -24.92
C GLU A 424 3.33 -3.07 -25.22
N MET A 425 3.51 -2.17 -24.25
CA MET A 425 2.97 -0.80 -24.31
C MET A 425 3.88 0.17 -25.06
N ALA A 426 5.15 -0.16 -25.29
CA ALA A 426 6.12 0.74 -25.91
C ALA A 426 5.71 1.25 -27.30
N SER A 427 5.08 0.41 -28.12
CA SER A 427 4.59 0.83 -29.44
C SER A 427 3.40 1.80 -29.33
N LYS A 428 2.43 1.45 -28.47
CA LYS A 428 1.21 2.23 -28.21
C LYS A 428 1.54 3.62 -27.61
N PHE A 429 2.52 3.68 -26.72
CA PHE A 429 2.93 4.90 -26.00
C PHE A 429 4.28 5.45 -26.46
N SER A 430 4.67 5.19 -27.71
CA SER A 430 5.98 5.56 -28.26
C SER A 430 6.30 7.05 -28.10
N LYS A 431 5.32 7.94 -28.26
CA LYS A 431 5.49 9.40 -28.14
C LYS A 431 5.20 9.96 -26.74
N SER A 432 4.82 9.11 -25.78
CA SER A 432 4.41 9.56 -24.45
C SER A 432 5.63 9.85 -23.56
N LEU A 433 5.78 11.11 -23.17
CA LEU A 433 6.83 11.51 -22.22
C LEU A 433 6.63 10.89 -20.83
N LYS A 434 5.38 10.65 -20.41
CA LYS A 434 5.09 10.00 -19.11
C LYS A 434 5.55 8.54 -19.12
N PHE A 435 5.30 7.83 -20.23
CA PHE A 435 5.85 6.48 -20.41
C PHE A 435 7.37 6.48 -20.46
N GLY A 436 7.99 7.37 -21.24
CA GLY A 436 9.46 7.50 -21.31
C GLY A 436 10.11 7.80 -19.95
N ASN A 437 9.53 8.70 -19.17
CA ASN A 437 10.00 9.00 -17.81
C ASN A 437 9.84 7.81 -16.86
N PHE A 438 8.72 7.10 -16.94
CA PHE A 438 8.51 5.86 -16.18
C PHE A 438 9.56 4.80 -16.53
N LEU A 439 9.81 4.56 -17.82
CA LEU A 439 10.82 3.62 -18.31
C LEU A 439 12.22 3.98 -17.85
N LEU A 440 12.61 5.25 -17.96
CA LEU A 440 13.90 5.74 -17.47
C LEU A 440 14.04 5.58 -15.95
N CYS A 441 13.00 5.89 -15.19
CA CYS A 441 12.99 5.74 -13.73
C CYS A 441 13.12 4.27 -13.31
N PHE A 442 12.36 3.39 -13.94
CA PHE A 442 12.40 1.96 -13.68
C PHE A 442 13.80 1.40 -13.94
N ILE A 443 14.40 1.72 -15.10
CA ILE A 443 15.77 1.28 -15.40
C ILE A 443 16.75 1.87 -14.38
N SER A 444 16.62 3.15 -14.04
CA SER A 444 17.58 3.79 -13.12
C SER A 444 17.55 3.21 -11.71
N LYS A 445 16.36 2.83 -11.20
CA LYS A 445 16.18 2.34 -9.83
C LYS A 445 16.27 0.82 -9.71
N CYS A 446 15.76 0.08 -10.69
CA CYS A 446 15.61 -1.37 -10.64
C CYS A 446 16.60 -2.11 -11.54
N TRP A 447 17.67 -1.45 -12.02
CA TRP A 447 18.58 -2.08 -13.00
C TRP A 447 19.22 -3.37 -12.50
N ARG A 448 19.67 -3.41 -11.25
CA ARG A 448 20.45 -4.54 -10.71
C ARG A 448 19.64 -5.83 -10.81
N GLU A 449 18.36 -5.75 -10.50
CA GLU A 449 17.43 -6.86 -10.51
C GLU A 449 16.84 -7.10 -11.92
N SER A 450 16.65 -6.05 -12.73
CA SER A 450 16.05 -6.16 -14.07
C SER A 450 17.05 -6.45 -15.22
N LYS A 451 18.36 -6.52 -14.94
CA LYS A 451 19.41 -6.79 -15.94
C LYS A 451 19.17 -8.06 -16.75
N ILE A 452 18.53 -9.06 -16.15
CA ILE A 452 18.16 -10.32 -16.83
C ILE A 452 17.19 -10.12 -18.00
N HIS A 453 16.38 -9.05 -17.97
CA HIS A 453 15.41 -8.70 -19.01
C HIS A 453 15.91 -7.59 -19.95
N ARG A 454 17.23 -7.37 -20.01
CA ARG A 454 17.85 -6.31 -20.81
C ARG A 454 17.34 -6.26 -22.26
N VAL A 455 17.22 -7.42 -22.92
CA VAL A 455 16.82 -7.48 -24.34
C VAL A 455 15.40 -6.90 -24.54
N LEU A 456 14.47 -7.22 -23.63
CA LEU A 456 13.11 -6.69 -23.68
C LEU A 456 13.09 -5.19 -23.39
N LEU A 457 13.89 -4.72 -22.43
CA LEU A 457 13.98 -3.30 -22.09
C LEU A 457 14.65 -2.47 -23.20
N GLU A 458 15.67 -3.01 -23.87
CA GLU A 458 16.28 -2.38 -25.05
C GLU A 458 15.28 -2.32 -26.20
N GLY A 459 14.57 -3.42 -26.49
CA GLY A 459 13.52 -3.44 -27.51
C GLY A 459 12.37 -2.46 -27.22
N ALA A 460 11.93 -2.38 -25.96
CA ALA A 460 10.93 -1.41 -25.52
C ALA A 460 11.45 0.04 -25.69
N ALA A 461 12.70 0.32 -25.31
CA ALA A 461 13.31 1.63 -25.46
C ALA A 461 13.47 2.04 -26.92
N GLU A 462 13.86 1.13 -27.81
CA GLU A 462 14.00 1.39 -29.26
C GLU A 462 12.67 1.74 -29.93
N LYS A 463 11.55 1.22 -29.41
CA LYS A 463 10.19 1.56 -29.87
C LYS A 463 9.72 2.96 -29.42
N THR A 464 10.42 3.60 -28.48
CA THR A 464 10.06 4.96 -28.02
C THR A 464 10.59 6.05 -28.94
N ASP A 465 9.77 7.06 -29.21
CA ASP A 465 10.06 8.22 -30.06
C ASP A 465 9.91 9.51 -29.23
N THR A 466 10.85 9.71 -28.30
CA THR A 466 10.91 10.90 -27.45
C THR A 466 12.35 11.40 -27.31
N PHE A 467 12.54 12.62 -26.78
CA PHE A 467 13.88 13.11 -26.48
C PHE A 467 14.60 12.26 -25.41
N LEU A 468 13.87 11.46 -24.62
CA LEU A 468 14.41 10.56 -23.60
C LEU A 468 14.95 9.25 -24.19
N THR A 469 14.57 8.87 -25.41
CA THR A 469 14.94 7.58 -26.04
C THR A 469 16.46 7.34 -25.98
N LYS A 470 17.24 8.35 -26.36
CA LYS A 470 18.71 8.27 -26.33
C LYS A 470 19.25 8.11 -24.90
N ALA A 471 18.65 8.80 -23.93
CA ALA A 471 19.07 8.71 -22.52
C ALA A 471 18.77 7.32 -21.94
N ILE A 472 17.61 6.75 -22.26
CA ILE A 472 17.20 5.40 -21.85
C ILE A 472 18.16 4.36 -22.43
N LEU A 473 18.40 4.40 -23.75
CA LEU A 473 19.33 3.49 -24.41
C LEU A 473 20.78 3.65 -23.90
N ALA A 474 21.21 4.88 -23.64
CA ALA A 474 22.52 5.13 -23.06
C ALA A 474 22.65 4.51 -21.66
N LYS A 475 21.62 4.62 -20.81
CA LYS A 475 21.60 4.00 -19.48
C LYS A 475 21.66 2.48 -19.56
N LEU A 476 20.89 1.86 -20.45
CA LEU A 476 20.91 0.40 -20.67
C LEU A 476 22.29 -0.10 -21.15
N ARG A 477 22.98 0.71 -21.97
CA ARG A 477 24.32 0.37 -22.50
C ARG A 477 25.47 0.65 -21.53
N THR A 478 25.33 1.64 -20.65
CA THR A 478 26.40 2.06 -19.71
C THR A 478 26.38 1.28 -18.40
N ALA A 479 25.28 0.61 -18.07
CA ALA A 479 25.15 -0.14 -16.82
C ALA A 479 25.74 -1.58 -16.90
N ASN A 480 26.83 -1.73 -17.67
CA ASN A 480 27.59 -2.97 -17.84
C ASN A 480 28.32 -3.38 -16.57
#